data_AF-A0A920YG64-F1
#
_entry.id   AF-A0A920YG64-F1
#
_cell.length_a   1.000
_cell.length_b   1.000
_cell.length_c   1.000
_cell.angle_alpha   90.00
_cell.angle_beta   90.00
_cell.angle_gamma   90.00
#
_symmetry.space_group_name_H-M   'P 1'
#
loop_
_entity.id
_entity.type
_entity.pdbx_description
1 polymer ?
#
loop_
_entity_poly.entity_id
_entity_poly.type
_entity_poly.pdbx_seq_one_letter_code
_entity_poly.pdbx_strand_id
1 'polypeptide(L)'
;MKYEPVIGLEVHAQIHTRSKMFCSCPVVEDTGDLPPNTYVCPVCTAMPGVLPVINRRAVEMTILTGLALNCEINPITVFSRKNYFYPDLPKGYQISQYDLPLCADGYLEIETENGTRRIGITRAHLEEDAGKLYHVDGVSLVDFNRAGVPLIEIVSQPDMCSVEEVRAYATKLHSILVYLGVNSGDMEKGVMRFEANVSVRPVGSNVLNPRHEIKNLNSFRALTRSVA
;
A
#
# COMPACT_ATOMS: atom_id res chain seq x y z
N MET A 1 -22.47 19.95 20.96
CA MET A 1 -21.14 19.32 21.15
C MET A 1 -20.40 19.37 19.83
N LYS A 2 -19.12 19.75 19.84
CA LYS A 2 -18.26 19.77 18.64
C LYS A 2 -17.47 18.47 18.58
N TYR A 3 -17.43 17.84 17.42
CA TYR A 3 -16.66 16.62 17.15
C TYR A 3 -15.48 16.93 16.23
N GLU A 4 -14.44 16.12 16.31
CA GLU A 4 -13.31 16.10 15.39
C GLU A 4 -13.16 14.69 14.79
N PRO A 5 -12.73 14.57 13.53
CA PRO A 5 -12.37 13.29 12.95
C PRO A 5 -11.00 12.83 13.47
N VAL A 6 -10.80 11.52 13.48
CA VAL A 6 -9.52 10.87 13.76
C VAL A 6 -9.26 9.91 12.62
N ILE A 7 -8.20 10.18 11.86
CA ILE A 7 -7.96 9.57 10.56
C ILE A 7 -6.58 8.93 10.53
N GLY A 8 -6.55 7.66 10.14
CA GLY A 8 -5.34 6.93 9.75
C GLY A 8 -5.43 6.49 8.29
N LEU A 9 -4.28 6.32 7.63
CA LEU A 9 -4.22 5.91 6.24
C LEU A 9 -3.39 4.63 6.09
N GLU A 10 -3.91 3.72 5.29
CA GLU A 10 -3.17 2.57 4.75
C GLU A 10 -2.90 2.86 3.28
N VAL A 11 -1.63 2.83 2.90
CA VAL A 11 -1.18 3.22 1.56
C VAL A 11 -0.42 2.07 0.95
N HIS A 12 -0.96 1.51 -0.14
CA HIS A 12 -0.29 0.50 -0.92
C HIS A 12 0.38 1.16 -2.11
N ALA A 13 1.71 1.10 -2.18
CA ALA A 13 2.51 1.66 -3.27
C ALA A 13 3.25 0.55 -4.02
N GLN A 14 3.03 0.45 -5.32
CA GLN A 14 3.75 -0.45 -6.20
C GLN A 14 5.22 -0.05 -6.33
N ILE A 15 6.12 -1.00 -6.17
CA ILE A 15 7.55 -0.73 -6.29
C ILE A 15 7.99 -0.84 -7.74
N HIS A 16 8.64 0.21 -8.25
CA HIS A 16 9.18 0.31 -9.60
C HIS A 16 10.45 -0.54 -9.74
N THR A 17 10.26 -1.85 -9.84
CA THR A 17 11.33 -2.84 -10.06
C THR A 17 11.19 -3.48 -11.45
N ARG A 18 12.26 -4.13 -11.93
CA ARG A 18 12.24 -4.83 -13.22
C ARG A 18 11.48 -6.16 -13.16
N SER A 19 11.58 -6.89 -12.05
CA SER A 19 10.99 -8.22 -11.85
C SER A 19 10.04 -8.23 -10.66
N LYS A 20 9.11 -9.18 -10.65
CA LYS A 20 8.15 -9.40 -9.57
C LYS A 20 8.83 -9.68 -8.21
N MET A 21 8.04 -9.69 -7.14
CA MET A 21 8.53 -9.78 -5.76
C MET A 21 9.14 -11.14 -5.44
N PHE A 22 8.57 -12.21 -6.01
CA PHE A 22 8.94 -13.58 -5.68
C PHE A 22 9.33 -14.44 -6.90
N CYS A 23 9.44 -13.84 -8.09
CA CYS A 23 9.85 -14.51 -9.32
C CYS A 23 10.49 -13.53 -10.32
N SER A 24 11.01 -14.04 -11.44
CA SER A 24 11.73 -13.26 -12.45
C SER A 24 10.83 -12.64 -13.54
N CYS A 25 9.51 -12.81 -13.48
CA CYS A 25 8.61 -12.18 -14.45
C CYS A 25 8.72 -10.65 -14.38
N PRO A 26 8.57 -9.94 -15.50
CA PRO A 26 8.56 -8.48 -15.48
C PRO A 26 7.41 -7.92 -14.65
N VAL A 27 7.64 -6.74 -14.04
CA VAL A 27 6.57 -5.95 -13.42
C VAL A 27 5.78 -5.21 -14.50
N VAL A 28 4.47 -5.12 -14.30
CA VAL A 28 3.54 -4.32 -15.10
C VAL A 28 2.90 -3.27 -14.20
N GLU A 29 2.77 -2.02 -14.66
CA GLU A 29 2.12 -0.95 -13.89
C GLU A 29 0.58 -1.03 -13.98
N ASP A 30 0.07 -1.30 -15.17
CA ASP A 30 -1.33 -1.61 -15.42
C ASP A 30 -1.44 -2.75 -16.44
N THR A 31 -2.58 -3.42 -16.43
CA THR A 31 -2.91 -4.54 -17.32
C THR A 31 -3.83 -4.12 -18.47
N GLY A 32 -4.30 -2.87 -18.53
CA GLY A 32 -5.32 -2.42 -19.48
C GLY A 32 -5.00 -2.72 -20.94
N ASP A 33 -3.80 -2.38 -21.38
CA ASP A 33 -3.36 -2.56 -22.78
C ASP A 33 -2.56 -3.85 -23.03
N LEU A 34 -2.40 -4.69 -22.00
CA LEU A 34 -1.60 -5.91 -22.09
C LEU A 34 -2.47 -7.12 -22.43
N PRO A 35 -1.99 -8.05 -23.27
CA PRO A 35 -2.66 -9.33 -23.42
C PRO A 35 -2.69 -10.07 -22.06
N PRO A 36 -3.84 -10.61 -21.65
CA PRO A 36 -4.00 -11.22 -20.32
C PRO A 36 -3.07 -12.43 -20.17
N ASN A 37 -2.55 -12.62 -18.95
CA ASN A 37 -1.72 -13.77 -18.58
C ASN A 37 -0.47 -14.00 -19.47
N THR A 38 0.22 -12.93 -19.87
CA THR A 38 1.47 -13.00 -20.66
C THR A 38 2.73 -12.72 -19.84
N TYR A 39 2.61 -11.98 -18.75
CA TYR A 39 3.70 -11.65 -17.81
C TYR A 39 3.64 -12.55 -16.58
N VAL A 40 3.58 -13.86 -16.83
CA VAL A 40 3.33 -14.88 -15.81
C VAL A 40 4.35 -16.02 -15.86
N CYS A 41 4.49 -16.74 -14.76
CA CYS A 41 5.27 -17.96 -14.64
C CYS A 41 4.63 -18.86 -13.57
N PRO A 42 5.07 -20.14 -13.44
CA PRO A 42 4.53 -21.06 -12.45
C PRO A 42 4.49 -20.51 -11.01
N VAL A 43 5.46 -19.69 -10.61
CA VAL A 43 5.53 -19.12 -9.25
C VAL A 43 4.39 -18.14 -9.00
N CYS A 44 4.23 -17.12 -9.86
CA CYS A 44 3.22 -16.08 -9.65
C CYS A 44 1.80 -16.54 -9.97
N THR A 45 1.64 -17.66 -10.67
CA THR A 45 0.34 -18.33 -10.90
C THR A 45 0.10 -19.52 -9.96
N ALA A 46 0.96 -19.71 -8.95
CA ALA A 46 0.80 -20.70 -7.90
C ALA A 46 0.68 -22.16 -8.38
N MET A 47 1.42 -22.54 -9.42
CA MET A 47 1.44 -23.93 -9.87
C MET A 47 2.02 -24.87 -8.79
N PRO A 48 1.63 -26.15 -8.76
CA PRO A 48 2.16 -27.10 -7.78
C PRO A 48 3.69 -27.21 -7.81
N GLY A 49 4.32 -27.22 -6.63
CA GLY A 49 5.76 -27.45 -6.46
C GLY A 49 6.67 -26.23 -6.58
N VAL A 50 6.11 -25.03 -6.77
CA VAL A 50 6.89 -23.78 -6.90
C VAL A 50 7.31 -23.19 -5.56
N LEU A 51 8.37 -22.39 -5.55
CA LEU A 51 8.89 -21.70 -4.36
C LEU A 51 9.14 -20.21 -4.65
N PRO A 52 8.89 -19.30 -3.70
CA PRO A 52 9.15 -17.88 -3.84
C PRO A 52 10.64 -17.55 -3.66
N VAL A 53 11.17 -16.62 -4.48
CA VAL A 53 12.53 -16.08 -4.33
C VAL A 53 12.48 -14.56 -4.23
N ILE A 54 12.89 -14.02 -3.09
CA ILE A 54 12.75 -12.59 -2.75
C ILE A 54 13.52 -11.70 -3.73
N ASN A 55 12.87 -10.63 -4.17
CA ASN A 55 13.47 -9.58 -4.97
C ASN A 55 14.32 -8.63 -4.11
N ARG A 56 15.65 -8.71 -4.26
CA ARG A 56 16.60 -7.85 -3.54
C ARG A 56 16.33 -6.36 -3.74
N ARG A 57 15.99 -5.92 -4.96
CA ARG A 57 15.78 -4.50 -5.24
C ARG A 57 14.54 -3.95 -4.54
N ALA A 58 13.48 -4.75 -4.44
CA ALA A 58 12.28 -4.40 -3.69
C ALA A 58 12.59 -4.19 -2.18
N VAL A 59 13.45 -5.03 -1.61
CA VAL A 59 13.95 -4.86 -0.23
C VAL A 59 14.72 -3.56 -0.07
N GLU A 60 15.71 -3.31 -0.93
CA GLU A 60 16.51 -2.07 -0.90
C GLU A 60 15.64 -0.81 -0.99
N MET A 61 14.67 -0.80 -1.91
CA MET A 61 13.74 0.31 -2.09
C MET A 61 12.84 0.53 -0.87
N THR A 62 12.39 -0.55 -0.21
CA THR A 62 11.58 -0.43 1.00
C THR A 62 12.38 0.10 2.19
N ILE A 63 13.66 -0.30 2.32
CA ILE A 63 14.56 0.26 3.33
C ILE A 63 14.78 1.77 3.07
N LEU A 64 15.01 2.17 1.82
CA LEU A 64 15.13 3.58 1.45
C LEU A 64 13.86 4.38 1.81
N THR A 65 12.69 3.83 1.52
CA THR A 65 11.41 4.43 1.93
C THR A 65 11.32 4.55 3.46
N GLY A 66 11.65 3.49 4.20
CA GLY A 66 11.64 3.51 5.67
C GLY A 66 12.54 4.60 6.24
N LEU A 67 13.77 4.72 5.76
CA LEU A 67 14.71 5.77 6.18
C LEU A 67 14.19 7.17 5.87
N ALA A 68 13.59 7.39 4.70
CA ALA A 68 13.00 8.67 4.33
C ALA A 68 11.74 9.02 5.16
N LEU A 69 11.08 8.02 5.72
CA LEU A 69 9.96 8.14 6.66
C LEU A 69 10.41 8.09 8.12
N ASN A 70 11.71 8.25 8.40
CA ASN A 70 12.31 8.23 9.73
C ASN A 70 11.98 6.96 10.54
N CYS A 71 11.69 5.84 9.88
CA CYS A 71 11.42 4.57 10.55
C CYS A 71 12.70 3.93 11.08
N GLU A 72 12.55 3.14 12.15
CA GLU A 72 13.54 2.13 12.52
C GLU A 72 13.51 0.97 11.51
N ILE A 73 14.69 0.53 11.07
CA ILE A 73 14.84 -0.60 10.14
C ILE A 73 15.14 -1.84 10.96
N ASN A 74 14.24 -2.81 10.91
CA ASN A 74 14.37 -4.04 11.69
C ASN A 74 15.52 -4.91 11.12
N PRO A 75 16.48 -5.34 11.96
CA PRO A 75 17.58 -6.21 11.52
C PRO A 75 17.10 -7.62 11.17
N ILE A 76 15.94 -8.02 11.69
CA ILE A 76 15.29 -9.30 11.43
C ILE A 76 13.85 -9.01 11.01
N THR A 77 13.46 -9.54 9.86
CA THR A 77 12.10 -9.45 9.33
C THR A 77 11.63 -10.80 8.81
N VAL A 78 10.32 -11.05 8.85
CA VAL A 78 9.74 -12.34 8.48
C VAL A 78 8.58 -12.14 7.51
N PHE A 79 8.68 -12.79 6.35
CA PHE A 79 7.54 -12.94 5.45
C PHE A 79 6.53 -13.93 6.01
N SER A 80 5.27 -13.52 6.06
CA SER A 80 4.12 -14.26 6.57
C SER A 80 3.12 -14.53 5.45
N ARG A 81 2.27 -15.54 5.64
CA ARG A 81 1.18 -15.85 4.69
C ARG A 81 -0.14 -15.32 5.24
N LYS A 82 -0.70 -14.31 4.57
CA LYS A 82 -2.04 -13.76 4.83
C LYS A 82 -3.05 -14.58 4.02
N ASN A 83 -3.72 -15.54 4.66
CA ASN A 83 -4.56 -16.54 3.98
C ASN A 83 -5.98 -16.02 3.75
N TYR A 84 -6.44 -16.03 2.49
CA TYR A 84 -7.83 -15.76 2.10
C TYR A 84 -8.06 -16.27 0.67
N PHE A 85 -9.30 -16.64 0.36
CA PHE A 85 -9.66 -17.14 -0.96
C PHE A 85 -10.29 -16.04 -1.79
N TYR A 86 -9.66 -15.68 -2.90
CA TYR A 86 -10.22 -14.81 -3.92
C TYR A 86 -9.65 -15.17 -5.30
N PRO A 87 -10.42 -15.07 -6.41
CA PRO A 87 -9.99 -15.61 -7.70
C PRO A 87 -8.71 -15.00 -8.30
N ASP A 88 -8.40 -13.74 -7.96
CA ASP A 88 -7.18 -13.06 -8.40
C ASP A 88 -5.93 -13.38 -7.54
N LEU A 89 -6.10 -14.17 -6.47
CA LEU A 89 -5.04 -14.58 -5.55
C LEU A 89 -4.73 -16.07 -5.72
N PRO A 90 -3.83 -16.43 -6.66
CA PRO A 90 -3.72 -17.82 -7.12
C PRO A 90 -3.23 -18.79 -6.04
N LYS A 91 -2.51 -18.30 -5.01
CA LYS A 91 -1.95 -19.13 -3.94
C LYS A 91 -2.96 -19.46 -2.83
N GLY A 92 -4.10 -18.76 -2.76
CA GLY A 92 -4.98 -18.78 -1.58
C GLY A 92 -4.37 -18.08 -0.34
N TYR A 93 -3.24 -17.41 -0.52
CA TYR A 93 -2.61 -16.54 0.46
C TYR A 93 -1.74 -15.49 -0.25
N GLN A 94 -1.61 -14.33 0.38
CA GLN A 94 -0.68 -13.27 -0.02
C GLN A 94 0.58 -13.40 0.86
N ILE A 95 1.77 -13.38 0.24
CA ILE A 95 3.02 -13.25 1.01
C ILE A 95 3.19 -11.77 1.35
N SER A 96 3.13 -11.47 2.64
CA SER A 96 3.26 -10.12 3.23
C SER A 96 4.17 -10.21 4.47
N GLN A 97 4.17 -9.21 5.35
CA GLN A 97 4.85 -9.25 6.64
C GLN A 97 3.82 -8.95 7.73
N TYR A 98 3.86 -9.66 8.86
CA TYR A 98 2.91 -9.42 9.96
C TYR A 98 3.63 -8.89 11.19
N ASP A 99 4.05 -9.76 12.11
CA ASP A 99 4.62 -9.33 13.40
C ASP A 99 5.94 -8.56 13.29
N LEU A 100 6.77 -8.89 12.29
CA LEU A 100 8.11 -8.32 12.10
C LEU A 100 8.21 -7.58 10.76
N PRO A 101 7.61 -6.37 10.63
CA PRO A 101 7.69 -5.56 9.42
C PRO A 101 9.13 -5.10 9.17
N LEU A 102 9.47 -4.76 7.92
CA LEU A 102 10.81 -4.28 7.60
C LEU A 102 11.13 -2.91 8.22
N CYS A 103 10.14 -2.02 8.27
CA CYS A 103 10.28 -0.67 8.82
C CYS A 103 9.16 -0.42 9.85
N ALA A 104 9.48 0.16 11.01
CA ALA A 104 8.54 0.44 12.10
C ALA A 104 8.80 1.81 12.75
N ASP A 105 7.81 2.32 13.49
CA ASP A 105 7.94 3.45 14.43
C ASP A 105 8.60 4.72 13.83
N GLY A 106 8.12 5.12 12.64
CA GLY A 106 8.59 6.31 11.95
C GLY A 106 7.66 7.51 12.08
N TYR A 107 7.92 8.55 11.29
CA TYR A 107 7.03 9.70 11.17
C TYR A 107 7.25 10.47 9.86
N LEU A 108 6.20 11.15 9.41
CA LEU A 108 6.23 12.07 8.28
C LEU A 108 5.90 13.49 8.76
N GLU A 109 6.77 14.45 8.43
CA GLU A 109 6.50 15.88 8.61
C GLU A 109 5.65 16.41 7.45
N ILE A 110 4.52 17.03 7.80
CA ILE A 110 3.59 17.66 6.87
C ILE A 110 3.48 19.15 7.18
N GLU A 111 3.27 19.95 6.14
CA GLU A 111 3.03 21.39 6.28
C GLU A 111 1.52 21.67 6.22
N THR A 112 1.04 22.46 7.18
CA THR A 112 -0.34 22.93 7.26
C THR A 112 -0.36 24.45 7.40
N GLU A 113 -1.52 25.08 7.25
CA GLU A 113 -1.70 26.51 7.51
C GLU A 113 -1.35 26.90 8.95
N ASN A 114 -1.42 25.95 9.89
CA ASN A 114 -1.08 26.14 11.29
C ASN A 114 0.39 25.78 11.63
N GLY A 115 1.19 25.44 10.61
CA GLY A 115 2.60 25.06 10.73
C GLY A 115 2.88 23.58 10.50
N THR A 116 4.13 23.17 10.77
CA THR A 116 4.58 21.79 10.59
C THR A 116 3.98 20.86 11.65
N ARG A 117 3.41 19.74 11.21
CA ARG A 117 2.95 18.64 12.07
C ARG A 117 3.70 17.35 11.74
N ARG A 118 3.87 16.50 12.76
CA ARG A 118 4.35 15.12 12.61
C ARG A 118 3.18 14.16 12.65
N ILE A 119 3.09 13.30 11.64
CA ILE A 119 2.17 12.18 11.56
C ILE A 119 2.98 10.90 11.72
N GLY A 120 2.66 10.09 12.73
CA GLY A 120 3.36 8.84 12.98
C GLY A 120 3.18 7.84 11.84
N ILE A 121 4.21 7.02 11.62
CA ILE A 121 4.17 5.86 10.74
C ILE A 121 4.30 4.63 11.63
N THR A 122 3.23 3.84 11.69
CA THR A 122 3.22 2.59 12.46
C THR A 122 4.20 1.60 11.83
N ARG A 123 4.16 1.47 10.51
CA ARG A 123 4.96 0.48 9.77
C ARG A 123 5.01 0.79 8.27
N ALA A 124 6.06 0.32 7.63
CA ALA A 124 6.13 0.14 6.18
C ALA A 124 6.70 -1.25 5.89
N HIS A 125 5.99 -2.05 5.08
CA HIS A 125 6.33 -3.45 4.92
C HIS A 125 6.08 -3.98 3.51
N LEU A 126 6.77 -5.06 3.17
CA LEU A 126 6.73 -5.66 1.84
C LEU A 126 5.60 -6.67 1.71
N GLU A 127 4.94 -6.63 0.56
CA GLU A 127 4.04 -7.68 0.12
C GLU A 127 4.01 -7.83 -1.40
N GLU A 128 3.28 -8.83 -1.88
CA GLU A 128 2.96 -8.97 -3.30
C GLU A 128 1.53 -8.55 -3.61
N ASP A 129 1.32 -7.99 -4.80
CA ASP A 129 -0.01 -7.64 -5.30
C ASP A 129 -0.77 -8.89 -5.79
N ALA A 130 -2.10 -8.76 -5.78
CA ALA A 130 -3.00 -9.72 -6.41
C ALA A 130 -3.09 -9.50 -7.94
N GLY A 131 -3.77 -10.40 -8.64
CA GLY A 131 -4.15 -10.21 -10.04
C GLY A 131 -5.24 -9.15 -10.20
N LYS A 132 -5.83 -9.08 -11.39
CA LYS A 132 -6.97 -8.20 -11.70
C LYS A 132 -8.15 -9.04 -12.16
N LEU A 133 -9.35 -8.65 -11.73
CA LEU A 133 -10.61 -9.21 -12.19
C LEU A 133 -11.31 -8.24 -13.14
N TYR A 134 -11.84 -8.80 -14.24
CA TYR A 134 -12.70 -8.10 -15.17
C TYR A 134 -14.08 -8.76 -15.16
N HIS A 135 -15.12 -8.00 -14.88
CA HIS A 135 -16.50 -8.51 -14.85
C HIS A 135 -17.21 -8.16 -16.16
N VAL A 136 -17.58 -9.19 -16.91
CA VAL A 136 -18.24 -9.05 -18.23
C VAL A 136 -19.34 -10.10 -18.31
N ASP A 137 -20.55 -9.69 -18.72
CA ASP A 137 -21.67 -10.60 -19.02
C ASP A 137 -21.96 -11.66 -17.94
N GLY A 138 -21.88 -11.27 -16.67
CA GLY A 138 -22.18 -12.16 -15.53
C GLY A 138 -21.07 -13.16 -15.18
N VAL A 139 -19.92 -13.10 -15.85
CA VAL A 139 -18.71 -13.86 -15.50
C VAL A 139 -17.59 -12.94 -15.02
N SER A 140 -16.61 -13.52 -14.33
CA SER A 140 -15.38 -12.84 -13.95
C SER A 140 -14.20 -13.46 -14.68
N LEU A 141 -13.44 -12.64 -15.38
CA LEU A 141 -12.22 -13.02 -16.09
C LEU A 141 -11.02 -12.64 -15.22
N VAL A 142 -10.05 -13.53 -15.12
CA VAL A 142 -8.88 -13.35 -14.25
C VAL A 142 -7.63 -13.10 -15.08
N ASP A 143 -6.93 -12.00 -14.77
CA ASP A 143 -5.61 -11.70 -15.31
C ASP A 143 -4.55 -11.66 -14.21
N PHE A 144 -3.60 -12.60 -14.25
CA PHE A 144 -2.49 -12.73 -13.31
C PHE A 144 -1.24 -11.94 -13.71
N ASN A 145 -1.29 -11.11 -14.77
CA ASN A 145 -0.18 -10.23 -15.13
C ASN A 145 0.32 -9.40 -13.95
N ARG A 146 -0.58 -8.90 -13.10
CA ARG A 146 -0.26 -8.11 -11.90
C ARG A 146 0.08 -8.95 -10.66
N ALA A 147 -0.35 -10.21 -10.60
CA ALA A 147 -0.10 -11.06 -9.43
C ALA A 147 1.40 -11.24 -9.19
N GLY A 148 1.86 -10.98 -7.96
CA GLY A 148 3.27 -11.08 -7.58
C GLY A 148 4.06 -9.76 -7.73
N VAL A 149 3.46 -8.68 -8.25
CA VAL A 149 4.13 -7.37 -8.32
C VAL A 149 4.49 -6.88 -6.90
N PRO A 150 5.68 -6.31 -6.64
CA PRO A 150 6.04 -5.87 -5.30
C PRO A 150 5.24 -4.64 -4.88
N LEU A 151 4.78 -4.64 -3.63
CA LEU A 151 4.12 -3.52 -2.97
C LEU A 151 4.84 -3.17 -1.66
N ILE A 152 4.77 -1.90 -1.29
CA ILE A 152 4.98 -1.45 0.09
C ILE A 152 3.63 -1.03 0.64
N GLU A 153 3.22 -1.63 1.74
CA GLU A 153 2.09 -1.16 2.54
C GLU A 153 2.61 -0.28 3.67
N ILE A 154 2.23 1.00 3.64
CA ILE A 154 2.63 2.05 4.59
C ILE A 154 1.40 2.43 5.42
N VAL A 155 1.49 2.22 6.73
CA VAL A 155 0.37 2.42 7.66
C VAL A 155 0.72 3.59 8.59
N SER A 156 -0.11 4.63 8.56
CA SER A 156 0.04 5.77 9.48
C SER A 156 -0.57 5.46 10.85
N GLN A 157 -0.13 6.22 11.85
CA GLN A 157 -0.89 6.41 13.08
C GLN A 157 -2.17 7.22 12.79
N PRO A 158 -3.21 7.11 13.63
CA PRO A 158 -4.44 7.88 13.48
C PRO A 158 -4.28 9.32 14.00
N ASP A 159 -3.27 10.05 13.51
CA ASP A 159 -2.89 11.38 14.02
C ASP A 159 -3.53 12.55 13.26
N MET A 160 -4.14 12.26 12.11
CA MET A 160 -4.73 13.29 11.24
C MET A 160 -6.15 13.62 11.71
N CYS A 161 -6.43 14.91 11.83
CA CYS A 161 -7.69 15.45 12.35
C CYS A 161 -8.41 16.39 11.36
N SER A 162 -7.91 16.50 10.12
CA SER A 162 -8.51 17.35 9.10
C SER A 162 -8.25 16.83 7.68
N VAL A 163 -9.11 17.26 6.74
CA VAL A 163 -8.94 16.98 5.29
C VAL A 163 -7.64 17.59 4.75
N GLU A 164 -7.24 18.74 5.29
CA GLU A 164 -6.00 19.42 4.94
C GLU A 164 -4.79 18.55 5.27
N GLU A 165 -4.75 17.99 6.49
CA GLU A 165 -3.66 17.11 6.92
C GLU A 165 -3.60 15.83 6.10
N VAL A 166 -4.74 15.23 5.78
CA VAL A 166 -4.82 14.05 4.90
C VAL A 166 -4.25 14.36 3.51
N ARG A 167 -4.58 15.53 2.94
CA ARG A 167 -4.05 15.97 1.65
C ARG A 167 -2.54 16.21 1.72
N ALA A 168 -2.08 16.90 2.75
CA ALA A 168 -0.67 17.21 2.96
C ALA A 168 0.16 15.93 3.12
N TYR A 169 -0.31 14.98 3.95
CA TYR A 169 0.30 13.67 4.12
C TYR A 169 0.38 12.90 2.81
N ALA A 170 -0.75 12.72 2.11
CA ALA A 170 -0.79 11.93 0.88
C ALA A 170 0.11 12.53 -0.22
N THR A 171 0.12 13.86 -0.34
CA THR A 171 0.93 14.58 -1.33
C THR A 171 2.42 14.49 -1.01
N LYS A 172 2.78 14.66 0.27
CA LYS A 172 4.17 14.56 0.73
C LYS A 172 4.71 13.14 0.57
N LEU A 173 3.93 12.13 0.96
CA LEU A 173 4.30 10.72 0.80
C LEU A 173 4.51 10.36 -0.66
N HIS A 174 3.56 10.73 -1.53
CA HIS A 174 3.69 10.55 -2.98
C HIS A 174 4.98 11.18 -3.52
N SER A 175 5.25 12.44 -3.15
CA SER A 175 6.44 13.17 -3.57
C SER A 175 7.74 12.46 -3.15
N ILE A 176 7.80 11.93 -1.93
CA ILE A 176 8.96 11.17 -1.43
C ILE A 176 9.15 9.89 -2.26
N LEU A 177 8.09 9.12 -2.48
CA LEU A 177 8.18 7.85 -3.20
C LEU A 177 8.63 8.04 -4.65
N VAL A 178 8.11 9.08 -5.31
CA VAL A 178 8.53 9.47 -6.67
C VAL A 178 9.97 9.94 -6.69
N TYR A 179 10.36 10.80 -5.74
CA TYR A 179 11.72 11.34 -5.66
C TYR A 179 12.78 10.26 -5.45
N LEU A 180 12.47 9.25 -4.62
CA LEU A 180 13.35 8.09 -4.41
C LEU A 180 13.37 7.10 -5.60
N GLY A 181 12.49 7.28 -6.59
CA GLY A 181 12.32 6.36 -7.70
C GLY A 181 11.73 5.01 -7.28
N VAL A 182 11.04 4.97 -6.13
CA VAL A 182 10.39 3.75 -5.60
C VAL A 182 9.05 3.50 -6.29
N ASN A 183 8.34 4.55 -6.68
CA ASN A 183 7.03 4.49 -7.34
C ASN A 183 6.99 5.47 -8.51
N SER A 184 6.29 5.15 -9.60
CA SER A 184 6.18 6.06 -10.76
C SER A 184 5.27 7.27 -10.49
N GLY A 185 4.42 7.21 -9.47
CA GLY A 185 3.51 8.28 -9.07
C GLY A 185 2.27 8.44 -9.95
N ASP A 186 2.10 7.58 -10.95
CA ASP A 186 1.00 7.62 -11.91
C ASP A 186 -0.28 7.01 -11.31
N MET A 187 -1.05 7.85 -10.61
CA MET A 187 -2.28 7.45 -9.94
C MET A 187 -3.32 6.82 -10.88
N GLU A 188 -3.33 7.18 -12.17
CA GLU A 188 -4.31 6.65 -13.14
C GLU A 188 -4.09 5.16 -13.40
N LYS A 189 -2.84 4.69 -13.30
CA LYS A 189 -2.48 3.27 -13.41
C LYS A 189 -2.70 2.48 -12.12
N GLY A 190 -3.12 3.14 -11.04
CA GLY A 190 -3.35 2.47 -9.75
C GLY A 190 -2.06 1.92 -9.12
N VAL A 191 -0.92 2.59 -9.36
CA VAL A 191 0.38 2.25 -8.75
C VAL A 191 0.46 2.72 -7.30
N MET A 192 -0.48 3.52 -6.83
CA MET A 192 -0.61 3.92 -5.43
C MET A 192 -2.09 3.95 -5.07
N ARG A 193 -2.46 3.30 -3.97
CA ARG A 193 -3.84 3.12 -3.51
C ARG A 193 -3.95 3.52 -2.05
N PHE A 194 -5.04 4.19 -1.71
CA PHE A 194 -5.31 4.64 -0.35
C PHE A 194 -6.53 3.93 0.22
N GLU A 195 -6.44 3.60 1.50
CA GLU A 195 -7.57 3.18 2.33
C GLU A 195 -7.60 4.08 3.56
N ALA A 196 -8.74 4.72 3.79
CA ALA A 196 -8.92 5.68 4.86
C ALA A 196 -9.67 5.04 6.03
N ASN A 197 -9.06 5.09 7.21
CA ASN A 197 -9.64 4.64 8.45
C ASN A 197 -10.13 5.87 9.24
N VAL A 198 -11.43 6.03 9.44
CA VAL A 198 -12.05 7.22 10.02
C VAL A 198 -12.87 6.86 11.26
N SER A 199 -12.70 7.63 12.32
CA SER A 199 -13.61 7.70 13.46
C SER A 199 -13.86 9.16 13.84
N VAL A 200 -14.85 9.43 14.69
CA VAL A 200 -15.12 10.78 15.20
C VAL A 200 -15.13 10.76 16.72
N ARG A 201 -14.63 11.81 17.37
CA ARG A 201 -14.65 11.95 18.84
C ARG A 201 -14.99 13.37 19.27
N PRO A 202 -15.51 13.59 20.49
CA PRO A 202 -15.64 14.94 21.03
C PRO A 202 -14.27 15.63 21.07
N VAL A 203 -14.22 16.92 20.69
CA VAL A 203 -12.96 17.70 20.72
C VAL A 203 -12.32 17.65 22.11
N GLY A 204 -11.02 17.35 22.17
CA GLY A 204 -10.25 17.23 23.42
C GLY A 204 -10.39 15.87 24.13
N SER A 205 -11.18 14.94 23.59
CA SER A 205 -11.23 13.57 24.07
C SER A 205 -10.05 12.75 23.53
N ASN A 206 -9.55 11.80 24.32
CA ASN A 206 -8.59 10.79 23.87
C ASN A 206 -9.26 9.45 23.53
N VAL A 207 -10.59 9.38 23.59
CA VAL A 207 -11.35 8.16 23.28
C VAL A 207 -11.35 7.93 21.77
N LEU A 208 -10.90 6.75 21.35
CA LEU A 208 -11.08 6.26 19.99
C LEU A 208 -12.42 5.53 19.88
N ASN A 209 -13.28 6.04 19.01
CA ASN A 209 -14.60 5.49 18.75
C ASN A 209 -14.56 4.45 17.62
N PRO A 210 -15.65 3.72 17.35
CA PRO A 210 -15.71 2.75 16.26
C PRO A 210 -15.21 3.32 14.93
N ARG A 211 -14.26 2.61 14.34
CA ARG A 211 -13.56 2.95 13.10
C ARG A 211 -14.33 2.42 11.89
N HIS A 212 -14.47 3.25 10.87
CA HIS A 212 -14.99 2.88 9.57
C HIS A 212 -13.87 2.98 8.53
N GLU A 213 -13.80 2.01 7.64
CA GLU A 213 -12.77 1.90 6.61
C GLU A 213 -13.36 2.19 5.23
N ILE A 214 -12.70 3.05 4.47
CA ILE A 214 -13.09 3.42 3.11
C ILE A 214 -11.97 2.93 2.16
N LYS A 215 -12.25 1.87 1.40
CA LYS A 215 -11.30 1.24 0.48
C LYS A 215 -11.39 1.79 -0.94
N ASN A 216 -10.42 1.42 -1.79
CA ASN A 216 -10.38 1.69 -3.24
C ASN A 216 -10.31 3.18 -3.61
N LEU A 217 -9.58 4.00 -2.86
CA LEU A 217 -9.42 5.42 -3.14
C LEU A 217 -8.20 5.64 -4.06
N ASN A 218 -8.49 5.81 -5.35
CA ASN A 218 -7.46 5.88 -6.42
C ASN A 218 -7.02 7.30 -6.79
N SER A 219 -7.42 8.33 -6.03
CA SER A 219 -6.95 9.71 -6.25
C SER A 219 -6.98 10.52 -4.98
N PHE A 220 -6.14 11.57 -4.89
CA PHE A 220 -6.16 12.50 -3.76
C PHE A 220 -7.52 13.19 -3.61
N ARG A 221 -8.22 13.46 -4.72
CA ARG A 221 -9.57 14.02 -4.70
C ARG A 221 -10.57 13.04 -4.08
N ALA A 222 -10.53 11.77 -4.47
CA ALA A 222 -11.39 10.74 -3.88
C ALA A 222 -11.10 10.58 -2.39
N LEU A 223 -9.83 10.49 -2.02
CA LEU A 223 -9.39 10.39 -0.62
C LEU A 223 -9.91 11.56 0.22
N THR A 224 -9.61 12.79 -0.20
CA THR A 224 -10.00 13.99 0.56
C THR A 224 -11.52 14.16 0.66
N ARG A 225 -12.29 13.80 -0.39
CA ARG A 225 -13.76 13.83 -0.31
C ARG A 225 -14.34 12.75 0.59
N SER A 226 -13.66 11.62 0.74
CA SER A 226 -14.15 10.50 1.56
C SER A 226 -14.08 10.77 3.06
N VAL A 227 -13.22 11.70 3.47
CA VAL A 227 -12.96 12.05 4.89
C VAL A 227 -13.39 13.49 5.25
N ALA A 228 -14.14 14.14 4.35
CA ALA A 228 -14.64 15.51 4.51
C ALA A 228 -15.94 15.59 5.32
#